data_AF-A0A376F8K3-F1
#
_entry.id   AF-A0A376F8K3-F1
#
_cell.length_a   1.000
_cell.length_b   1.000
_cell.length_c   1.000
_cell.angle_alpha   90.00
_cell.angle_beta   90.00
_cell.angle_gamma   90.00
#
_symmetry.space_group_name_H-M   'P 1'
#
loop_
_entity.id
_entity.type
_entity.pdbx_description
1 polymer ?
#
loop_
_entity_poly.entity_id
_entity_poly.type
_entity_poly.pdbx_seq_one_letter_code
_entity_poly.pdbx_strand_id
1 'polypeptide(L)'
;MLDSYIFLGGTGATLGLIIAVFIVSRRADYRQVAKLALPSGIFQINEPILFGLPIIMNPVMFIPFILIQPLLAAITLTAYYMGIIPPVTNIAPWTMPAGLGAFFNTNGSVAAFLLAIFNLGIATLLYMPFVAIANKAATIIDEEESEEDIALSLKF
;
A
#
# COMPACT_ATOMS: atom_id res chain seq x y z
N MET A 1 -2.69 -3.14 18.11
CA MET A 1 -1.71 -2.06 17.81
C MET A 1 -1.26 -2.12 16.36
N LEU A 2 -0.75 -3.24 15.87
CA LEU A 2 -0.20 -3.32 14.50
C LEU A 2 -1.24 -2.95 13.41
N ASP A 3 -2.44 -3.49 13.50
CA ASP A 3 -3.53 -3.24 12.53
C ASP A 3 -4.00 -1.78 12.48
N SER A 4 -3.72 -1.02 13.53
CA SER A 4 -4.18 0.36 13.67
C SER A 4 -3.22 1.38 13.06
N TYR A 5 -1.93 1.03 12.96
CA TYR A 5 -0.88 1.99 12.60
C TYR A 5 0.06 1.49 11.49
N ILE A 6 0.16 0.17 11.28
CA ILE A 6 1.17 -0.44 10.41
C ILE A 6 0.52 -1.12 9.21
N PHE A 7 -0.49 -1.97 9.44
CA PHE A 7 -1.17 -2.71 8.37
C PHE A 7 -2.27 -1.89 7.71
N LEU A 8 -1.94 -0.64 7.35
CA LEU A 8 -2.89 0.32 6.80
C LEU A 8 -3.30 -0.09 5.40
N GLY A 9 -4.48 -0.70 5.31
CA GLY A 9 -4.95 -1.30 4.07
C GLY A 9 -4.56 -2.75 3.85
N GLY A 10 -4.11 -3.44 4.90
CA GLY A 10 -3.64 -4.82 4.90
C GLY A 10 -2.13 -4.95 5.10
N THR A 11 -1.60 -6.16 4.93
CA THR A 11 -0.17 -6.42 5.00
C THR A 11 0.59 -5.57 3.98
N GLY A 12 1.73 -5.02 4.38
CA GLY A 12 2.53 -4.11 3.55
C GLY A 12 1.99 -2.67 3.45
N ALA A 13 0.98 -2.27 4.22
CA ALA A 13 0.34 -0.95 4.13
C ALA A 13 -0.16 -0.63 2.70
N THR A 14 -0.83 -1.61 2.09
CA THR A 14 -1.22 -1.63 0.67
C THR A 14 -2.24 -0.55 0.28
N LEU A 15 -2.93 0.09 1.22
CA LEU A 15 -3.71 1.29 0.89
C LEU A 15 -2.80 2.44 0.46
N GLY A 16 -1.60 2.55 1.05
CA GLY A 16 -0.58 3.49 0.61
C GLY A 16 -0.10 3.21 -0.82
N LEU A 17 -0.01 1.92 -1.20
CA LEU A 17 0.27 1.53 -2.58
C LEU A 17 -0.84 1.94 -3.54
N ILE A 18 -2.11 1.66 -3.19
CA ILE A 18 -3.26 2.04 -4.02
C ILE A 18 -3.26 3.55 -4.27
N ILE A 19 -3.02 4.35 -3.23
CA ILE A 19 -2.90 5.80 -3.33
C ILE A 19 -1.70 6.19 -4.21
N ALA A 20 -0.54 5.57 -4.01
CA ALA A 20 0.65 5.83 -4.82
C ALA A 20 0.42 5.53 -6.31
N VAL A 21 -0.30 4.47 -6.64
CA VAL A 21 -0.71 4.15 -8.02
C VAL A 21 -1.57 5.25 -8.61
N PHE A 22 -2.53 5.80 -7.86
CA PHE A 22 -3.36 6.90 -8.36
C PHE A 22 -2.58 8.20 -8.61
N ILE A 23 -1.56 8.46 -7.80
CA ILE A 23 -0.71 9.66 -7.92
C ILE A 23 0.28 9.51 -9.08
N VAL A 24 0.99 8.38 -9.14
CA VAL A 24 2.17 8.22 -10.01
C VAL A 24 1.85 7.50 -11.31
N SER A 25 1.02 6.45 -11.28
CA SER A 25 0.77 5.64 -12.48
C SER A 25 -0.20 6.32 -13.44
N ARG A 26 0.20 6.34 -14.72
CA ARG A 26 -0.63 6.78 -15.85
C ARG A 26 -1.18 5.61 -16.66
N ARG A 27 -0.71 4.38 -16.41
CA ARG A 27 -1.15 3.18 -17.15
C ARG A 27 -2.57 2.78 -16.75
N ALA A 28 -3.37 2.35 -17.73
CA ALA A 28 -4.79 2.05 -17.53
C ALA A 28 -4.99 0.79 -16.67
N ASP A 29 -4.18 -0.25 -16.90
CA ASP A 29 -4.14 -1.51 -16.16
C ASP A 29 -3.94 -1.29 -14.65
N TYR A 30 -2.87 -0.58 -14.25
CA TYR A 30 -2.56 -0.30 -12.85
C TYR A 30 -3.66 0.52 -12.18
N ARG A 31 -4.16 1.56 -12.86
CA ARG A 31 -5.24 2.41 -12.33
C ARG A 31 -6.56 1.65 -12.21
N GLN A 32 -6.85 0.72 -13.12
CA GLN A 32 -8.06 -0.10 -13.06
C GLN A 32 -8.01 -1.07 -11.88
N VAL A 33 -6.89 -1.76 -11.68
CA VAL A 33 -6.70 -2.62 -10.51
C VAL A 33 -6.82 -1.81 -9.22
N ALA A 34 -6.15 -0.65 -9.13
CA ALA A 34 -6.24 0.22 -7.96
C ALA A 34 -7.68 0.68 -7.67
N LYS A 35 -8.49 0.98 -8.70
CA LYS A 35 -9.91 1.32 -8.54
C LYS A 35 -10.73 0.17 -7.96
N LEU A 36 -10.50 -1.04 -8.45
CA LEU A 36 -11.22 -2.23 -7.99
C LEU A 36 -10.81 -2.64 -6.57
N ALA A 37 -9.54 -2.44 -6.22
CA ALA A 37 -9.00 -2.77 -4.90
C ALA A 37 -9.21 -1.70 -3.83
N LEU A 38 -9.52 -0.46 -4.20
CA LEU A 38 -9.69 0.65 -3.25
C LEU A 38 -10.77 0.37 -2.19
N PRO A 39 -12.00 -0.09 -2.53
CA PRO A 39 -13.02 -0.35 -1.53
C PRO A 39 -12.58 -1.37 -0.48
N SER A 40 -12.01 -2.50 -0.90
CA SER A 40 -11.48 -3.52 0.01
C SER A 40 -10.29 -2.99 0.82
N GLY A 41 -9.40 -2.22 0.19
CA GLY A 41 -8.22 -1.64 0.84
C GLY A 41 -8.59 -0.64 1.93
N ILE A 42 -9.68 0.13 1.79
CA ILE A 42 -10.16 1.00 2.86
C ILE A 42 -10.48 0.20 4.12
N PHE A 43 -11.10 -0.98 3.97
CA PHE A 43 -11.43 -1.91 5.05
C PHE A 43 -10.32 -2.94 5.34
N GLN A 44 -9.07 -2.60 5.00
CA GLN A 44 -7.86 -3.37 5.31
C GLN A 44 -7.74 -4.75 4.63
N ILE A 45 -8.54 -5.00 3.59
CA ILE A 45 -8.52 -6.22 2.78
C ILE A 45 -7.65 -5.98 1.54
N ASN A 46 -6.58 -6.76 1.37
CA ASN A 46 -5.52 -6.47 0.38
C ASN A 46 -5.32 -7.53 -0.71
N GLU A 47 -6.07 -8.62 -0.70
CA GLU A 47 -6.02 -9.65 -1.73
C GLU A 47 -6.26 -9.08 -3.13
N PRO A 48 -7.24 -8.16 -3.35
CA PRO A 48 -7.47 -7.63 -4.69
C PRO A 48 -6.28 -6.86 -5.27
N ILE A 49 -5.48 -6.18 -4.43
CA ILE A 49 -4.28 -5.47 -4.91
C ILE A 49 -3.06 -6.39 -4.99
N LEU A 50 -2.92 -7.36 -4.09
CA LEU A 50 -1.82 -8.34 -4.07
C LEU A 50 -1.86 -9.31 -5.26
N PHE A 51 -3.05 -9.67 -5.71
CA PHE A 51 -3.24 -10.54 -6.86
C PHE A 51 -3.48 -9.74 -8.15
N GLY A 52 -4.13 -8.58 -8.07
CA GLY A 52 -4.42 -7.74 -9.24
C GLY A 52 -3.17 -7.05 -9.81
N LEU A 53 -2.28 -6.58 -8.93
CA LEU A 53 -0.89 -6.32 -9.29
C LEU A 53 -0.11 -7.49 -8.72
N PRO A 54 0.67 -8.26 -9.49
CA PRO A 54 1.38 -9.42 -8.97
C PRO A 54 2.56 -9.00 -8.09
N ILE A 55 2.28 -8.34 -6.95
CA ILE A 55 3.26 -7.74 -6.03
C ILE A 55 4.22 -8.80 -5.51
N ILE A 56 3.70 -9.99 -5.24
CA ILE A 56 4.49 -11.13 -4.74
C ILE A 56 5.47 -11.64 -5.81
N MET A 57 5.06 -11.62 -7.08
CA MET A 57 5.91 -12.10 -8.19
C MET A 57 6.78 -10.99 -8.79
N ASN A 58 6.51 -9.72 -8.49
CA ASN A 58 7.28 -8.58 -8.94
C ASN A 58 8.33 -8.18 -7.87
N PRO A 59 9.63 -8.49 -8.08
CA PRO A 59 10.66 -8.22 -7.08
C PRO A 59 10.78 -6.73 -6.72
N VAL A 60 10.48 -5.83 -7.67
CA VAL A 60 10.51 -4.38 -7.44
C VAL A 60 9.46 -3.96 -6.43
N MET A 61 8.26 -4.54 -6.49
CA MET A 61 7.17 -4.25 -5.57
C MET A 61 7.27 -5.04 -4.26
N PHE A 62 7.93 -6.18 -4.27
CA PHE A 62 8.18 -7.00 -3.08
C PHE A 62 9.09 -6.32 -2.07
N ILE A 63 10.08 -5.55 -2.54
CA ILE A 63 11.02 -4.78 -1.67
C ILE A 63 10.28 -3.79 -0.76
N PRO A 64 9.51 -2.80 -1.27
CA PRO A 64 8.79 -1.85 -0.41
C PRO A 64 7.73 -2.55 0.43
N PHE A 65 7.10 -3.61 -0.07
CA PHE A 65 6.09 -4.39 0.65
C PHE A 65 6.62 -4.94 1.99
N ILE A 66 7.87 -5.42 2.01
CA ILE A 66 8.52 -5.89 3.24
C ILE A 66 9.02 -4.72 4.08
N LEU A 67 9.69 -3.73 3.47
CA LEU A 67 10.43 -2.69 4.20
C LEU A 67 9.55 -1.64 4.88
N ILE A 68 8.34 -1.38 4.36
CA ILE A 68 7.46 -0.35 4.93
C ILE A 68 7.01 -0.71 6.35
N GLN A 69 6.70 -1.97 6.62
CA GLN A 69 6.16 -2.41 7.89
C GLN A 69 7.10 -2.15 9.09
N PRO A 70 8.38 -2.56 9.09
CA PRO A 70 9.30 -2.26 10.19
C PRO A 70 9.55 -0.76 10.34
N LEU A 71 9.52 0.01 9.25
CA LEU A 71 9.66 1.47 9.33
C LEU A 71 8.45 2.13 10.00
N LEU A 72 7.22 1.78 9.60
CA LEU A 72 6.01 2.27 10.26
C LEU A 72 5.95 1.83 11.72
N ALA A 73 6.43 0.62 12.02
CA ALA A 73 6.56 0.13 13.40
C ALA A 73 7.51 1.01 14.22
N ALA A 74 8.67 1.36 13.68
CA ALA A 74 9.63 2.23 14.34
C ALA A 74 9.05 3.63 14.62
N ILE A 75 8.34 4.23 13.66
CA ILE A 75 7.64 5.51 13.83
C ILE A 75 6.59 5.40 14.95
N THR A 76 5.77 4.35 14.91
CA THR A 76 4.68 4.15 15.87
C THR A 76 5.21 3.94 17.29
N LEU A 77 6.25 3.12 17.45
CA LEU A 77 6.88 2.88 18.75
C LEU A 77 7.52 4.15 19.30
N THR A 78 8.19 4.93 18.46
CA THR A 78 8.76 6.22 18.86
C THR A 78 7.67 7.17 19.36
N ALA A 79 6.58 7.31 18.62
CA ALA A 79 5.44 8.14 19.04
C ALA A 79 4.79 7.65 20.34
N TYR A 80 4.72 6.33 20.55
CA TYR A 80 4.22 5.74 21.78
C TYR A 80 5.12 6.06 22.98
N TYR A 81 6.42 5.82 22.89
CA TYR A 81 7.35 6.07 24.00
C TYR A 81 7.56 7.56 24.30
N MET A 82 7.38 8.43 23.30
CA MET A 82 7.35 9.89 23.50
C MET A 82 6.04 10.40 24.12
N GLY A 83 5.04 9.53 24.34
CA GLY A 83 3.74 9.91 24.90
C GLY A 83 2.85 10.69 23.94
N ILE A 84 3.14 10.68 22.63
CA ILE A 84 2.35 11.35 21.60
C ILE A 84 1.01 10.63 21.41
N ILE A 85 1.04 9.29 21.47
CA ILE A 85 -0.17 8.46 21.41
C ILE A 85 -0.37 7.71 22.73
N PRO A 86 -1.63 7.57 23.19
CA PRO A 86 -1.93 6.80 24.39
C PRO A 86 -1.86 5.28 24.11
N PRO A 87 -1.84 4.44 25.17
CA PRO A 87 -1.93 3.00 25.02
C PRO A 87 -3.25 2.58 24.37
N VAL A 88 -3.20 1.42 23.70
CA VAL A 88 -4.40 0.77 23.19
C VAL A 88 -5.16 0.13 24.36
N THR A 89 -6.41 0.53 24.53
CA THR A 89 -7.31 0.07 25.60
C THR A 89 -8.45 -0.79 25.07
N ASN A 90 -8.77 -0.70 23.78
CA ASN A 90 -9.85 -1.44 23.13
C ASN A 90 -9.34 -2.20 21.91
N ILE A 91 -10.12 -3.20 21.48
CA ILE A 91 -9.86 -3.97 20.27
C ILE A 91 -11.06 -3.80 19.33
N ALA A 92 -10.93 -2.87 18.40
CA ALA A 92 -11.82 -2.71 17.27
C ALA A 92 -11.56 -3.83 16.24
N PRO A 93 -12.55 -4.16 15.39
CA PRO A 93 -12.35 -5.07 14.28
C PRO A 93 -11.17 -4.63 13.40
N TRP A 94 -10.37 -5.57 12.91
CA TRP A 94 -9.25 -5.25 12.02
C TRP A 94 -9.71 -4.71 10.66
N THR A 95 -10.97 -4.93 10.28
CA THR A 95 -11.58 -4.37 9.05
C THR A 95 -12.00 -2.90 9.20
N MET A 96 -11.77 -2.28 10.36
CA MET A 96 -12.04 -0.86 10.57
C MET A 96 -11.34 -0.01 9.50
N PRO A 97 -12.00 1.01 8.91
CA PRO A 97 -11.35 1.86 7.93
C PRO A 97 -10.02 2.41 8.42
N ALA A 98 -9.02 2.43 7.54
CA ALA A 98 -7.65 2.83 7.87
C ALA A 98 -7.62 4.14 8.67
N GLY A 99 -6.94 4.12 9.81
CA GLY A 99 -6.87 5.24 10.76
C GLY A 99 -7.96 5.26 11.83
N LEU A 100 -9.21 4.89 11.52
CA LEU A 100 -10.27 4.86 12.52
C LEU A 100 -10.00 3.78 13.58
N GLY A 101 -9.38 2.66 13.20
CA GLY A 101 -8.95 1.64 14.16
C GLY A 101 -8.09 2.22 15.28
N ALA A 102 -7.16 3.13 14.95
CA ALA A 102 -6.30 3.80 15.94
C ALA A 102 -7.11 4.69 16.89
N PHE A 103 -8.06 5.46 16.38
CA PHE A 103 -8.92 6.33 17.18
C PHE A 103 -9.71 5.54 18.23
N PHE A 104 -10.42 4.49 17.83
CA PHE A 104 -11.27 3.72 18.75
C PHE A 104 -10.47 2.83 19.70
N ASN A 105 -9.37 2.24 19.22
CA ASN A 105 -8.48 1.43 20.05
C ASN A 105 -7.83 2.23 21.19
N THR A 106 -7.74 3.55 21.04
CA THR A 106 -7.16 4.47 22.02
C THR A 106 -8.21 5.29 22.77
N ASN A 107 -9.46 4.83 22.79
CA ASN A 107 -10.57 5.50 23.47
C ASN A 107 -10.87 6.92 22.96
N GLY A 108 -10.74 7.13 21.65
CA GLY A 108 -11.08 8.39 20.98
C GLY A 108 -9.92 9.37 20.86
N SER A 109 -8.66 8.90 20.85
CA SER A 109 -7.52 9.81 20.68
C SER A 109 -7.37 10.30 19.25
N VAL A 110 -7.48 11.62 19.07
CA VAL A 110 -7.22 12.27 17.79
C VAL A 110 -5.74 12.16 17.39
N ALA A 111 -4.82 12.17 18.37
CA ALA A 111 -3.39 12.01 18.09
C ALA A 111 -3.09 10.63 17.48
N ALA A 112 -3.75 9.57 17.97
CA ALA A 112 -3.66 8.23 17.41
C ALA A 112 -4.17 8.17 15.97
N PHE A 113 -5.31 8.80 15.68
CA PHE A 113 -5.84 8.92 14.33
C PHE A 113 -4.85 9.63 13.39
N LEU A 114 -4.33 10.78 13.80
CA LEU A 114 -3.40 11.56 13.00
C LEU A 114 -2.10 10.80 12.72
N LEU A 115 -1.59 10.03 13.69
CA LEU A 115 -0.40 9.20 13.48
C LEU A 115 -0.67 8.10 12.46
N ALA A 116 -1.84 7.46 12.47
CA ALA A 116 -2.18 6.46 11.49
C ALA A 116 -2.29 7.06 10.07
N ILE A 117 -2.88 8.25 9.93
CA ILE A 117 -2.91 8.97 8.64
C ILE A 117 -1.51 9.40 8.20
N PHE A 118 -0.65 9.82 9.14
CA PHE A 118 0.75 10.12 8.87
C PHE A 118 1.50 8.89 8.34
N ASN A 119 1.35 7.74 9.00
CA ASN A 119 1.93 6.47 8.54
C ASN A 119 1.41 6.06 7.16
N LEU A 120 0.13 6.29 6.86
CA LEU A 120 -0.42 6.06 5.51
C LEU A 120 0.26 6.97 4.48
N GLY A 121 0.49 8.23 4.82
CA GLY A 121 1.25 9.17 4.01
C GLY A 121 2.67 8.67 3.74
N ILE A 122 3.40 8.27 4.78
CA ILE A 122 4.75 7.71 4.66
C ILE A 122 4.77 6.46 3.77
N ALA A 123 3.84 5.51 3.98
CA ALA A 123 3.72 4.33 3.13
C ALA A 123 3.50 4.72 1.65
N THR A 124 2.60 5.68 1.41
CA THR A 124 2.34 6.20 0.07
C THR A 124 3.62 6.76 -0.56
N LEU A 125 4.34 7.62 0.17
CA LEU A 125 5.57 8.23 -0.31
C LEU A 125 6.65 7.20 -0.66
N LEU A 126 6.77 6.15 0.17
CA LEU A 126 7.73 5.08 -0.05
C LEU A 126 7.36 4.21 -1.24
N TYR A 127 6.08 3.98 -1.51
CA TYR A 127 5.65 3.22 -2.69
C TYR A 127 5.82 3.97 -4.01
N MET A 128 5.70 5.31 -4.01
CA MET A 128 5.79 6.12 -5.24
C MET A 128 6.99 5.80 -6.15
N PRO A 129 8.25 5.76 -5.68
CA PRO A 129 9.39 5.46 -6.55
C PRO A 129 9.31 4.05 -7.14
N PHE A 130 8.88 3.06 -6.37
CA PHE A 130 8.77 1.68 -6.86
C PHE A 130 7.64 1.52 -7.85
N VAL A 131 6.52 2.21 -7.66
CA VAL A 131 5.43 2.27 -8.65
C VAL A 131 5.93 2.89 -9.95
N ALA A 132 6.70 3.97 -9.91
CA ALA A 132 7.29 4.57 -11.11
C ALA A 132 8.21 3.59 -11.85
N ILE A 133 9.10 2.90 -11.12
CA ILE A 133 10.02 1.91 -11.69
C ILE A 133 9.25 0.73 -12.28
N ALA A 134 8.26 0.20 -11.56
CA ALA A 134 7.43 -0.92 -12.02
C ALA A 134 6.64 -0.57 -13.28
N ASN A 135 6.05 0.63 -13.37
CA ASN A 135 5.38 1.08 -14.59
C ASN A 135 6.35 1.17 -15.77
N LYS A 136 7.58 1.65 -15.55
CA LYS A 136 8.60 1.74 -16.59
C LYS A 136 9.02 0.34 -17.08
N ALA A 137 9.28 -0.58 -16.16
CA ALA A 137 9.64 -1.95 -16.49
C ALA A 137 8.53 -2.65 -17.28
N ALA A 138 7.26 -2.52 -16.84
CA ALA A 138 6.12 -3.08 -17.55
C ALA A 138 5.95 -2.53 -18.97
N THR A 139 6.22 -1.23 -19.16
CA THR A 139 6.10 -0.62 -20.49
C THR A 139 7.16 -1.14 -21.46
N ILE A 140 8.39 -1.39 -20.99
CA ILE A 140 9.46 -1.97 -21.83
C ILE A 140 9.11 -3.41 -22.22
N ILE A 141 8.57 -4.19 -21.28
CA ILE A 141 8.13 -5.58 -21.55
C ILE A 141 7.02 -5.60 -22.61
N ASP A 142 6.00 -4.73 -22.47
CA ASP A 142 4.92 -4.64 -23.46
C ASP A 142 5.44 -4.25 -24.86
N GLU A 143 6.46 -3.39 -24.94
CA GLU A 143 7.09 -2.98 -26.20
C GLU A 143 7.86 -4.16 -26.84
N GLU A 144 8.69 -4.87 -26.07
CA GLU A 144 9.45 -6.05 -26.52
C GLU A 144 8.54 -7.19 -27.00
N GLU A 145 7.47 -7.52 -26.25
CA GLU A 145 6.48 -8.53 -26.66
C GLU A 145 5.80 -8.15 -27.98
N SER A 146 5.49 -6.87 -28.17
CA SER A 146 4.87 -6.40 -29.42
C SER A 146 5.81 -6.53 -30.64
N GLU A 147 7.10 -6.28 -30.47
CA GLU A 147 8.09 -6.43 -31.53
C GLU A 147 8.28 -7.90 -31.93
N GLU A 148 8.33 -8.80 -30.94
CA GLU A 148 8.41 -10.24 -31.20
C GLU A 148 7.17 -10.77 -31.92
N ASP A 149 5.97 -10.35 -31.50
CA ASP A 149 4.70 -10.73 -32.13
C ASP A 149 4.61 -10.25 -33.58
N ILE A 150 5.03 -9.00 -33.84
CA ILE A 150 5.11 -8.46 -35.20
C ILE A 150 6.11 -9.28 -36.02
N ALA A 151 7.31 -9.55 -35.50
CA ALA A 151 8.32 -10.32 -36.20
C ALA A 151 7.86 -11.77 -36.50
N LEU A 152 7.09 -12.39 -35.60
CA LEU A 152 6.50 -13.71 -35.81
C LEU A 152 5.43 -13.67 -36.91
N SER A 153 4.59 -12.63 -36.94
CA SER A 153 3.55 -12.45 -37.96
C SER A 153 4.08 -12.19 -39.37
N LEU A 154 5.34 -11.76 -39.51
CA LEU A 154 5.99 -11.52 -40.80
C LEU A 154 6.74 -12.73 -41.36
N LYS A 155 6.82 -13.84 -40.61
CA LYS A 155 7.51 -15.09 -41.02
C LYS A 155 6.63 -16.06 -41.83
N PHE A 156 5.53 -15.58 -42.43
CA PHE A 156 4.73 -16.36 -43.40
C PHE A 156 5.39 -16.43 -44.78
#